data_AF-A0A821YNX3-F1
#
_entry.id   AF-A0A821YNX3-F1
#
_cell.length_a   1.000
_cell.length_b   1.000
_cell.length_c   1.000
_cell.angle_alpha   90.00
_cell.angle_beta   90.00
_cell.angle_gamma   90.00
#
_symmetry.space_group_name_H-M   'P 1'
#
loop_
_entity.id
_entity.type
_entity.pdbx_description
1 polymer ?
#
loop_
_entity_poly.entity_id
_entity_poly.type
_entity_poly.pdbx_seq_one_letter_code
_entity_poly.pdbx_strand_id
1 'polypeptide(L)'
;MEVIEVAQCESDKSDEEVAEENDGINGNKRVPKKKKLARCWIKESTFDNAGEAESSIKHKWSKHYTNHTEKERMFYYRCNKVKLRGSQCSRSIYLLYHADNDKVTIYKTEAGHNHHIDTVRGIDENVKKCIEEFYIMMV
;
A
#
# COMPACT_ATOMS: atom_id res chain seq x y z
N MET A 1 1.30 -10.61 28.10
CA MET A 1 2.29 -10.70 27.03
C MET A 1 1.55 -11.04 25.76
N GLU A 2 1.33 -10.07 24.87
CA GLU A 2 0.71 -10.31 23.58
C GLU A 2 1.76 -10.89 22.63
N VAL A 3 1.46 -12.08 22.09
CA VAL A 3 2.33 -12.78 21.15
C VAL A 3 2.09 -12.18 19.78
N ILE A 4 3.02 -11.37 19.29
CA ILE A 4 2.98 -10.84 17.93
C ILE A 4 3.34 -11.99 16.99
N GLU A 5 2.34 -12.58 16.34
CA GLU A 5 2.54 -13.54 15.25
C GLU A 5 3.16 -12.81 14.05
N VAL A 6 4.47 -12.95 13.89
CA VAL A 6 5.21 -12.46 12.73
C VAL A 6 5.09 -13.54 11.64
N ALA A 7 4.31 -13.26 10.59
CA ALA A 7 4.27 -14.13 9.43
C ALA A 7 5.64 -14.15 8.72
N GLN A 8 6.18 -15.34 8.48
CA GLN A 8 7.47 -15.51 7.82
C GLN A 8 7.43 -14.98 6.38
N CYS A 9 8.49 -14.26 6.02
CA CYS A 9 8.67 -13.64 4.71
C CYS A 9 8.93 -14.72 3.65
N GLU A 10 8.03 -14.86 2.66
CA GLU A 10 8.36 -15.59 1.44
C GLU A 10 9.37 -14.77 0.64
N SER A 11 10.59 -15.27 0.58
CA SER A 11 11.62 -14.74 -0.32
C SER A 11 11.36 -15.29 -1.71
N ASP A 12 11.05 -14.41 -2.67
CA ASP A 12 11.10 -14.73 -4.09
C ASP A 12 12.54 -15.17 -4.45
N LYS A 13 12.82 -16.48 -4.37
CA LYS A 13 13.99 -17.08 -4.98
C LYS A 13 13.78 -17.00 -6.49
N SER A 14 14.50 -16.10 -7.14
CA SER A 14 14.68 -16.15 -8.59
C SER A 14 15.94 -16.98 -8.86
N ASP A 15 15.75 -18.01 -9.68
CA ASP A 15 16.70 -19.07 -9.97
C ASP A 15 18.06 -18.57 -10.48
N GLU A 16 19.05 -19.36 -10.10
CA GLU A 16 20.46 -19.26 -10.42
C GLU A 16 20.68 -19.73 -11.87
N GLU A 17 20.89 -18.79 -12.80
CA GLU A 17 21.39 -19.14 -14.13
C GLU A 17 22.85 -18.71 -14.26
N VAL A 18 23.70 -19.73 -14.32
CA VAL A 18 25.14 -19.66 -14.58
C VAL A 18 25.33 -19.22 -16.02
N ALA A 19 25.82 -18.00 -16.25
CA ALA A 19 26.20 -17.54 -17.58
C ALA A 19 27.73 -17.61 -17.72
N GLU A 20 28.19 -18.60 -18.49
CA GLU A 20 29.55 -18.68 -19.00
C GLU A 20 29.94 -17.39 -19.75
N GLU A 21 31.22 -17.01 -19.60
CA GLU A 21 31.82 -15.89 -20.32
C GLU A 21 31.72 -16.08 -21.83
N ASN A 22 31.18 -15.07 -22.53
CA ASN A 22 31.53 -14.84 -23.92
C ASN A 22 31.67 -13.34 -24.19
N ASP A 23 32.87 -13.00 -24.64
CA ASP A 23 33.33 -11.66 -25.00
C ASP A 23 32.52 -11.10 -26.18
N GLY A 24 31.90 -9.94 -25.98
CA GLY A 24 31.04 -9.32 -26.99
C GLY A 24 30.77 -7.84 -26.68
N ILE A 25 31.61 -6.98 -27.23
CA ILE A 25 31.59 -5.51 -27.13
C ILE A 25 30.25 -4.94 -27.62
N ASN A 26 29.34 -4.54 -26.72
CA ASN A 26 28.39 -3.45 -26.94
C ASN A 26 27.88 -2.88 -25.61
N GLY A 27 28.41 -1.71 -25.23
CA GLY A 27 28.31 -1.12 -23.89
C GLY A 27 26.97 -0.47 -23.54
N ASN A 28 25.90 -1.25 -23.43
CA ASN A 28 24.78 -0.89 -22.53
C ASN A 28 25.10 -1.47 -21.15
N LYS A 29 25.86 -0.72 -20.34
CA LYS A 29 26.12 -1.09 -18.93
C LYS A 29 24.77 -1.18 -18.22
N ARG A 30 24.24 -2.40 -18.09
CA ARG A 30 23.02 -2.68 -17.34
C ARG A 30 23.28 -2.26 -15.90
N VAL A 31 22.70 -1.14 -15.47
CA VAL A 31 22.80 -0.69 -14.08
C VAL A 31 22.21 -1.81 -13.22
N PRO A 32 22.97 -2.37 -12.25
CA PRO A 32 22.46 -3.44 -11.42
C PRO A 32 21.22 -2.95 -10.68
N LYS A 33 20.09 -3.66 -10.87
CA LYS A 33 18.85 -3.38 -10.15
C LYS A 33 19.14 -3.55 -8.66
N LYS A 34 19.02 -2.47 -7.88
CA LYS A 34 19.12 -2.55 -6.42
C LYS A 34 18.11 -3.57 -5.92
N LYS A 35 18.57 -4.55 -5.14
CA LYS A 35 17.71 -5.54 -4.49
C LYS A 35 16.69 -4.78 -3.63
N LYS A 36 15.40 -5.02 -3.83
CA LYS A 36 14.37 -4.48 -2.95
C LYS A 36 14.49 -5.21 -1.62
N LEU A 37 14.67 -4.46 -0.54
CA LEU A 37 14.60 -5.03 0.81
C LEU A 37 13.20 -5.62 1.01
N ALA A 38 13.15 -6.83 1.57
CA ALA A 38 11.89 -7.49 1.92
C ALA A 38 11.12 -6.62 2.91
N ARG A 39 9.80 -6.52 2.73
CA ARG A 39 8.93 -5.78 3.64
C ARG A 39 8.51 -6.69 4.79
N CYS A 40 8.69 -6.23 6.02
CA CYS A 40 8.13 -6.90 7.19
C CYS A 40 6.64 -6.57 7.30
N TRP A 41 5.81 -7.60 7.27
CA TRP A 41 4.35 -7.50 7.38
C TRP A 41 3.90 -7.98 8.75
N ILE A 42 3.06 -7.19 9.40
CA ILE A 42 2.55 -7.41 10.75
C ILE A 42 1.04 -7.53 10.66
N LYS A 43 0.49 -8.60 11.24
CA LYS A 43 -0.96 -8.81 11.36
C LYS A 43 -1.57 -7.67 12.18
N GLU A 44 -2.59 -7.01 11.63
CA GLU A 44 -3.27 -5.89 12.28
C GLU A 44 -4.62 -6.32 12.86
N SER A 45 -5.46 -6.97 12.06
CA SER A 45 -6.78 -7.43 12.49
C SER A 45 -7.31 -8.52 11.58
N THR A 46 -8.26 -9.30 12.08
CA THR A 46 -9.02 -10.29 11.31
C THR A 46 -10.49 -9.96 11.43
N PHE A 47 -11.18 -9.96 10.30
CA PHE A 47 -12.63 -9.75 10.20
C PHE A 47 -13.27 -11.06 9.75
N ASP A 48 -14.50 -11.32 10.20
CA ASP A 48 -15.24 -12.51 9.77
C ASP A 48 -15.92 -12.33 8.41
N ASN A 49 -15.96 -11.09 7.89
CA ASN A 49 -16.56 -10.76 6.61
C ASN A 49 -15.68 -9.79 5.80
N ALA A 50 -15.58 -10.04 4.50
CA ALA A 50 -14.93 -9.17 3.52
C ALA A 50 -15.46 -7.74 3.53
N GLY A 51 -16.79 -7.55 3.66
CA GLY A 51 -17.40 -6.22 3.62
C GLY A 51 -16.93 -5.31 4.75
N GLU A 52 -16.68 -5.87 5.94
CA GLU A 52 -16.17 -5.13 7.09
C GLU A 52 -14.70 -4.75 6.90
N ALA A 53 -13.89 -5.71 6.45
CA ALA A 53 -12.48 -5.47 6.15
C ALA A 53 -12.31 -4.36 5.10
N GLU A 54 -13.06 -4.43 3.99
CA GLU A 54 -13.04 -3.42 2.94
C GLU A 54 -13.52 -2.05 3.41
N SER A 55 -14.59 -2.01 4.21
CA SER A 55 -15.11 -0.76 4.78
C SER A 55 -14.08 -0.08 5.69
N SER A 56 -13.31 -0.85 6.45
CA SER A 56 -12.28 -0.32 7.34
C SER A 56 -11.15 0.41 6.60
N ILE A 57 -10.86 0.01 5.35
CA ILE A 57 -9.74 0.55 4.56
C ILE A 57 -10.14 1.54 3.46
N LYS A 58 -11.43 1.57 3.09
CA LYS A 58 -11.97 2.27 1.90
C LYS A 58 -11.48 3.71 1.70
N HIS A 59 -11.34 4.50 2.78
CA HIS A 59 -11.05 5.93 2.68
C HIS A 59 -9.56 6.29 2.71
N LYS A 60 -8.70 5.43 3.23
CA LYS A 60 -7.27 5.72 3.47
C LYS A 60 -6.34 5.06 2.45
N TRP A 61 -6.87 4.10 1.70
CA TRP A 61 -6.09 3.17 0.91
C TRP A 61 -6.59 3.09 -0.52
N SER A 62 -5.67 2.92 -1.46
CA SER A 62 -5.97 2.66 -2.87
C SER A 62 -5.37 1.32 -3.27
N LYS A 63 -6.15 0.54 -4.02
CA LYS A 63 -5.70 -0.75 -4.57
C LYS A 63 -4.47 -0.56 -5.45
N HIS A 64 -3.46 -1.39 -5.25
CA HIS A 64 -2.22 -1.35 -6.01
C HIS A 64 -2.13 -2.54 -6.96
N TYR A 65 -2.13 -3.76 -6.42
CA TYR A 65 -2.12 -5.00 -7.19
C TYR A 65 -2.77 -6.13 -6.39
N THR A 66 -3.03 -7.24 -7.05
CA THR A 66 -3.60 -8.44 -6.43
C THR A 66 -2.72 -9.62 -6.79
N ASN A 67 -2.48 -10.50 -5.81
CA ASN A 67 -1.88 -11.81 -6.03
C ASN A 67 -2.92 -12.88 -5.71
N HIS A 68 -2.90 -13.96 -6.49
CA HIS A 68 -3.81 -15.09 -6.32
C HIS A 68 -2.97 -16.36 -6.26
N THR A 69 -3.10 -17.08 -5.16
CA THR A 69 -2.55 -18.42 -4.97
C THR A 69 -3.75 -19.38 -4.92
N GLU A 70 -3.53 -20.68 -5.16
CA GLU A 70 -4.60 -21.69 -5.13
C GLU A 70 -5.41 -21.67 -3.81
N LYS A 71 -4.78 -21.30 -2.70
CA LYS A 71 -5.38 -21.29 -1.36
C LYS A 71 -5.79 -19.91 -0.86
N GLU A 72 -5.32 -18.83 -1.50
CA GLU A 72 -5.39 -17.51 -0.88
C GLU A 72 -5.47 -16.40 -1.94
N ARG A 73 -6.26 -15.37 -1.65
CA ARG A 73 -6.29 -14.14 -2.47
C ARG A 73 -5.76 -12.98 -1.65
N MET A 74 -4.71 -12.35 -2.16
CA MET A 74 -4.02 -11.24 -1.51
C MET A 74 -4.25 -9.94 -2.28
N PHE A 75 -4.88 -8.95 -1.65
CA PHE A 75 -5.11 -7.63 -2.24
C PHE A 75 -4.19 -6.62 -1.58
N TYR A 76 -3.26 -6.06 -2.35
CA TYR A 76 -2.28 -5.09 -1.87
C TYR A 76 -2.79 -3.67 -2.09
N TYR A 77 -2.68 -2.85 -1.04
CA TYR A 77 -3.08 -1.45 -1.06
C TYR A 77 -1.92 -0.54 -0.65
N ARG A 78 -1.91 0.66 -1.24
CA ARG A 78 -1.00 1.75 -0.89
C ARG A 78 -1.78 2.91 -0.31
N CYS A 79 -1.11 3.72 0.52
CA CYS A 79 -1.72 4.95 1.02
C CYS A 79 -2.12 5.88 -0.14
N ASN A 80 -3.31 6.45 -0.06
CA ASN A 80 -3.87 7.30 -1.12
C ASN A 80 -3.52 8.80 -0.99
N LYS A 81 -2.80 9.20 0.08
CA LYS A 81 -2.47 10.60 0.38
C LYS A 81 -1.37 11.19 -0.49
N VAL A 82 -0.44 10.36 -0.92
CA VAL A 82 0.67 10.77 -1.79
C VAL A 82 0.25 10.83 -3.25
N LYS A 83 0.70 11.88 -3.96
CA LYS A 83 0.41 12.08 -5.38
C LYS A 83 1.01 10.93 -6.22
N LEU A 84 0.36 10.61 -7.34
CA LEU A 84 0.78 9.54 -8.27
C LEU A 84 2.23 9.68 -8.79
N ARG A 85 2.77 10.91 -8.85
CA ARG A 85 4.09 11.22 -9.45
C ARG A 85 5.17 11.63 -8.42
N GLY A 86 4.92 11.47 -7.12
CA GLY A 86 5.86 11.83 -6.06
C GLY A 86 6.44 10.61 -5.32
N SER A 87 7.32 10.87 -4.35
CA SER A 87 7.75 9.85 -3.39
C SER A 87 6.53 9.19 -2.76
N GLN A 88 6.40 7.89 -2.93
CA GLN A 88 5.28 7.15 -2.38
C GLN A 88 5.44 6.97 -0.87
N CYS A 89 4.32 6.91 -0.17
CA CYS A 89 4.29 6.53 1.23
C CYS A 89 4.83 5.10 1.36
N SER A 90 5.77 4.92 2.29
CA SER A 90 6.34 3.61 2.65
C SER A 90 5.26 2.66 3.18
N ARG A 91 4.30 3.19 3.95
CA ARG A 91 3.23 2.38 4.55
C ARG A 91 2.33 1.74 3.49
N SER A 92 2.13 0.44 3.62
CA SER A 92 1.26 -0.36 2.77
C SER A 92 0.48 -1.36 3.63
N ILE A 93 -0.63 -1.84 3.11
CA ILE A 93 -1.39 -2.93 3.72
C ILE A 93 -1.71 -3.98 2.66
N TYR A 94 -2.00 -5.20 3.09
CA TYR A 94 -2.70 -6.16 2.25
C TYR A 94 -3.84 -6.84 3.01
N LEU A 95 -4.86 -7.23 2.26
CA LEU A 95 -5.96 -8.06 2.73
C LEU A 95 -5.71 -9.48 2.24
N LEU A 96 -5.70 -10.41 3.17
CA LEU A 96 -5.62 -11.84 2.90
C LEU A 96 -7.01 -12.46 3.06
N TYR A 97 -7.55 -12.97 1.96
CA TYR A 97 -8.79 -13.73 1.93
C TYR A 97 -8.42 -15.21 1.97
N HIS A 98 -8.84 -15.88 3.03
CA HIS A 98 -8.62 -17.30 3.23
C HIS A 98 -9.57 -18.10 2.31
N ALA A 99 -9.11 -19.23 1.75
CA ALA A 99 -10.00 -20.09 0.96
C ALA A 99 -10.95 -20.93 1.82
N ASP A 100 -10.51 -21.27 3.04
CA ASP A 100 -11.24 -22.19 3.92
C ASP A 100 -12.39 -21.52 4.68
N ASN A 101 -12.42 -20.19 4.73
CA ASN A 101 -13.43 -19.42 5.45
C ASN A 101 -13.60 -18.02 4.85
N ASP A 102 -14.72 -17.36 5.20
CA ASP A 102 -15.02 -16.00 4.74
C ASP A 102 -14.21 -14.92 5.49
N LYS A 103 -13.25 -15.32 6.32
CA LYS A 103 -12.46 -14.37 7.11
C LYS A 103 -11.45 -13.65 6.23
N VAL A 104 -11.23 -12.39 6.57
CA VAL A 104 -10.24 -11.55 5.91
C VAL A 104 -9.28 -11.01 6.95
N THR A 105 -7.99 -11.24 6.75
CA THR A 105 -6.94 -10.75 7.65
C THR A 105 -6.20 -9.59 7.01
N ILE A 106 -6.09 -8.48 7.74
CA ILE A 106 -5.34 -7.30 7.33
C ILE A 106 -3.93 -7.40 7.91
N TYR A 107 -2.96 -7.19 7.03
CA TYR A 107 -1.56 -7.03 7.39
C TYR A 107 -1.09 -5.64 6.98
N LYS A 108 -0.23 -5.04 7.80
CA LYS A 108 0.40 -3.74 7.55
C LYS A 108 1.91 -3.86 7.55
N THR A 109 2.55 -2.97 6.81
CA THR A 109 4.00 -2.79 6.97
C THR A 109 4.31 -2.18 8.32
N GLU A 110 5.45 -2.55 8.91
CA GLU A 110 5.96 -1.95 10.14
C GLU A 110 6.21 -0.43 10.02
N ALA A 111 6.61 0.03 8.82
CA ALA A 111 6.88 1.43 8.56
C ALA A 111 5.64 2.32 8.79
N GLY A 112 5.85 3.45 9.48
CA GLY A 112 4.85 4.51 9.62
C GLY A 112 4.54 5.25 8.31
N HIS A 113 3.59 6.18 8.37
CA HIS A 113 3.35 7.08 7.23
C HIS A 113 4.49 8.09 7.10
N ASN A 114 5.12 8.15 5.92
CA ASN A 114 6.22 9.07 5.64
C ASN A 114 5.74 10.40 5.02
N HIS A 115 4.52 10.82 5.32
CA HIS A 115 3.96 12.09 4.85
C HIS A 115 3.31 12.83 6.02
N HIS A 116 3.28 14.14 5.94
CA HIS A 116 2.55 14.95 6.91
C HIS A 116 1.04 14.64 6.81
N ILE A 117 0.34 14.71 7.94
CA ILE A 117 -1.12 14.66 7.95
C ILE A 117 -1.57 15.93 7.22
N ASP A 118 -2.31 15.81 6.13
CA ASP A 118 -2.76 16.98 5.37
C ASP A 118 -3.46 17.96 6.32
N THR A 119 -2.87 19.14 6.50
CA THR A 119 -3.63 20.35 6.84
C THR A 119 -4.71 20.49 5.78
N VAL A 120 -5.96 20.66 6.21
CA VAL A 120 -7.16 20.78 5.38
C VAL A 120 -6.87 21.53 4.09
N ARG A 121 -7.06 20.87 2.94
CA ARG A 121 -6.98 21.52 1.63
C ARG A 121 -8.37 21.99 1.25
N GLY A 122 -8.51 23.29 1.04
CA GLY A 122 -9.78 23.93 0.71
C GLY A 122 -9.87 25.29 1.37
N ILE A 123 -10.77 26.12 0.86
CA ILE A 123 -11.18 27.35 1.55
C ILE A 123 -12.06 26.92 2.73
N ASP A 124 -11.79 27.49 3.91
CA ASP A 124 -12.56 27.21 5.12
C ASP A 124 -14.05 27.48 4.88
N GLU A 125 -14.92 26.67 5.50
CA GLU A 125 -16.37 26.77 5.31
C GLU A 125 -16.90 28.16 5.68
N ASN A 126 -16.30 28.82 6.67
CA ASN A 126 -16.68 30.19 7.04
C ASN A 126 -16.29 31.19 5.95
N VAL A 127 -15.15 31.01 5.30
CA VAL A 127 -14.71 31.88 4.20
C VAL A 127 -15.61 31.70 2.98
N LYS A 128 -16.10 30.48 2.70
CA LYS A 128 -17.10 30.25 1.64
C LYS A 128 -18.40 31.00 1.93
N LYS A 129 -18.91 30.94 3.17
CA LYS A 129 -20.11 31.68 3.59
C LYS A 129 -19.93 33.19 3.44
N CYS A 130 -18.79 33.74 3.85
CA CYS A 130 -18.50 35.15 3.65
C CYS A 130 -18.52 35.53 2.16
N ILE A 131 -17.94 34.70 1.28
CA ILE A 131 -17.97 34.95 -0.18
C ILE A 131 -19.42 34.96 -0.71
N GLU A 132 -20.25 34.01 -0.27
CA GLU A 132 -21.67 33.95 -0.66
C GLU A 132 -22.45 35.18 -0.16
N GLU A 133 -22.25 35.58 1.10
CA GLU A 133 -22.87 36.78 1.67
C GLU A 133 -22.46 38.05 0.91
N PHE A 134 -21.17 38.22 0.62
CA PHE A 134 -20.69 39.36 -0.18
C PHE A 134 -21.29 39.37 -1.59
N TYR A 135 -21.46 38.21 -2.21
CA TYR A 135 -22.05 38.11 -3.54
C TYR A 135 -23.54 38.49 -3.54
N ILE A 136 -24.28 38.08 -2.51
CA ILE A 136 -25.72 38.43 -2.35
C ILE A 136 -25.90 39.92 -2.05
N MET A 137 -24.97 40.55 -1.33
CA MET A 137 -25.06 41.98 -1.00
C MET A 137 -24.71 42.93 -2.17
N MET A 138 -24.12 42.42 -3.25
CA MET A 138 -23.71 43.20 -4.43
C MET A 138 -24.66 43.07 -5.63
N VAL A 139 -25.73 42.28 -5.51
CA VAL A 139 -26.79 42.09 -6.52
C VAL A 139 -28.08 42.75 -6.02
#